data_AF-A0A7S4VN88-F1
#
_entry.id   AF-A0A7S4VN88-F1
#
_cell.length_a   1.000
_cell.length_b   1.000
_cell.length_c   1.000
_cell.angle_alpha   90.00
_cell.angle_beta   90.00
_cell.angle_gamma   90.00
#
_symmetry.space_group_name_H-M   'P 1'
#
loop_
_entity.id
_entity.type
_entity.pdbx_description
1 polymer ?
#
loop_
_entity_poly.entity_id
_entity_poly.type
_entity_poly.pdbx_seq_one_letter_code
_entity_poly.pdbx_strand_id
1 'polypeptide(L)'
;GKGGKGGSGGVGDAGLGAGSGAFRLDMGQAIEDDGKPQDPLTEAQKEMAKKAYARRLQELAAQVPQLEKYQQLREAVRLQVAEMRIVLESHEARERERVWLRQQTHGELDDARLVDGITGARAIYVRRGEPDPGGFQGEQKLPKRMSFMLDISGSMYAFNRIDRRLDRLQELVVFLLEAFEGMERRYDIRMVGHSGTGAEAEKLVDWGKAPRTPAERLDIIERMGAHAQYCAPGDSSVAAVQAAIREVVKEPADEYFVFLVSDADLARYGITGDRVSKELMKDKRVRAYTVFISNKAGEADEIIRAVAPGRAHVCADNASLSTTFKTIFMHAMRIAEDAERT
;
A
#
# COMPACT_ATOMS: atom_id res chain seq x y z
N GLY A 1 44.51 -9.68 -48.49
CA GLY A 1 44.99 -9.00 -47.27
C GLY A 1 43.94 -7.98 -46.86
N LYS A 2 43.28 -8.20 -45.73
CA LYS A 2 43.52 -7.54 -44.42
C LYS A 2 43.09 -6.06 -44.38
N GLY A 3 42.11 -5.78 -43.53
CA GLY A 3 41.76 -4.42 -43.13
C GLY A 3 40.47 -4.29 -42.30
N GLY A 4 40.19 -5.24 -41.40
CA GLY A 4 39.11 -5.09 -40.43
C GLY A 4 39.45 -4.03 -39.39
N LYS A 5 38.54 -3.07 -39.17
CA LYS A 5 38.50 -2.25 -37.96
C LYS A 5 37.41 -2.83 -37.07
N GLY A 6 37.84 -3.43 -35.95
CA GLY A 6 36.97 -3.94 -34.91
C GLY A 6 36.23 -2.79 -34.23
N GLY A 7 34.91 -2.77 -34.40
CA GLY A 7 34.01 -2.19 -33.42
C GLY A 7 33.89 -3.19 -32.28
N SER A 8 34.30 -2.78 -31.08
CA SER A 8 34.22 -3.57 -29.86
C SER A 8 32.77 -3.96 -29.58
N GLY A 9 32.46 -5.22 -29.84
CA GLY A 9 31.25 -5.88 -29.38
C GLY A 9 31.23 -5.95 -27.86
N GLY A 10 30.08 -5.58 -27.31
CA GLY A 10 29.76 -5.68 -25.89
C GLY A 10 28.25 -5.50 -25.64
N VAL A 11 27.43 -5.90 -26.61
CA VAL A 11 25.96 -6.03 -26.46
C VAL A 11 25.69 -7.53 -26.45
N GLY A 12 26.12 -8.18 -25.37
CA GLY A 12 25.94 -9.61 -25.16
C GLY A 12 25.06 -9.82 -23.94
N ASP A 13 23.82 -10.24 -24.18
CA ASP A 13 22.97 -11.04 -23.28
C ASP A 13 22.46 -10.42 -21.95
N ALA A 14 22.90 -9.21 -21.58
CA ALA A 14 22.69 -8.70 -20.22
C ALA A 14 21.65 -7.56 -20.05
N GLY A 15 20.86 -7.22 -21.06
CA GLY A 15 19.84 -6.19 -20.88
C GLY A 15 19.18 -5.81 -22.19
N LEU A 16 18.17 -6.59 -22.57
CA LEU A 16 17.33 -6.23 -23.70
C LEU A 16 16.31 -5.20 -23.21
N GLY A 17 16.31 -4.04 -23.85
CA GLY A 17 15.20 -3.10 -23.78
C GLY A 17 13.92 -3.83 -24.17
N ALA A 18 12.93 -3.80 -23.28
CA ALA A 18 11.59 -4.37 -23.43
C ALA A 18 11.44 -5.91 -23.65
N GLY A 19 12.51 -6.67 -23.94
CA GLY A 19 12.51 -8.14 -24.09
C GLY A 19 13.04 -8.92 -22.88
N SER A 20 12.81 -10.24 -22.84
CA SER A 20 13.12 -11.20 -21.76
C SER A 20 14.63 -11.40 -21.47
N GLY A 21 15.33 -10.33 -21.11
CA GLY A 21 16.68 -10.37 -20.54
C GLY A 21 16.66 -10.64 -19.03
N ALA A 22 17.81 -11.00 -18.46
CA ALA A 22 17.94 -11.26 -17.03
C ALA A 22 17.56 -10.04 -16.15
N PHE A 23 17.70 -8.82 -16.68
CA PHE A 23 17.30 -7.59 -16.00
C PHE A 23 17.08 -6.46 -17.00
N ARG A 24 16.50 -5.36 -16.52
CA ARG A 24 16.07 -4.23 -17.35
C ARG A 24 17.12 -3.11 -17.35
N LEU A 25 17.37 -2.53 -18.52
CA LEU A 25 18.19 -1.34 -18.69
C LEU A 25 17.38 -0.30 -19.45
N ASP A 26 17.30 0.92 -18.95
CA ASP A 26 16.76 2.04 -19.71
C ASP A 26 17.88 2.76 -20.45
N MET A 27 17.94 2.57 -21.77
CA MET A 27 18.88 3.21 -22.69
C MET A 27 18.14 4.16 -23.65
N GLY A 28 16.92 4.59 -23.30
CA GLY A 28 16.10 5.47 -24.14
C GLY A 28 15.38 4.76 -25.30
N GLN A 29 15.38 3.43 -25.33
CA GLN A 29 14.69 2.64 -26.37
C GLN A 29 13.16 2.88 -26.38
N ALA A 30 12.53 2.68 -27.55
CA ALA A 30 11.07 2.64 -27.64
C ALA A 30 10.51 1.49 -26.79
N ILE A 31 9.39 1.74 -26.12
CA ILE A 31 8.69 0.76 -25.28
C ILE A 31 7.37 0.46 -25.99
N GLU A 32 7.23 -0.77 -26.45
CA GLU A 32 5.97 -1.29 -26.99
C GLU A 32 5.28 -2.14 -25.93
N ASP A 33 3.96 -2.02 -25.84
CA ASP A 33 3.13 -2.84 -24.96
C ASP A 33 2.11 -3.59 -25.81
N ASP A 34 2.28 -4.89 -25.92
CA ASP A 34 1.39 -5.78 -26.66
C ASP A 34 0.26 -6.36 -25.79
N GLY A 35 0.18 -5.94 -24.52
CA GLY A 35 -0.82 -6.40 -23.56
C GLY A 35 -0.65 -7.84 -23.10
N LYS A 36 0.47 -8.51 -23.43
CA LYS A 36 0.71 -9.91 -23.06
C LYS A 36 1.69 -10.03 -21.89
N PRO A 37 1.58 -11.11 -21.09
CA PRO A 37 2.61 -11.46 -20.12
C PRO A 37 3.96 -11.65 -20.82
N GLN A 38 5.03 -11.19 -20.16
CA GLN A 38 6.39 -11.49 -20.61
C GLN A 38 6.71 -12.98 -20.40
N ASP A 39 7.55 -13.52 -21.27
CA ASP A 39 8.03 -14.90 -21.17
C ASP A 39 8.80 -15.16 -19.86
N PRO A 40 8.67 -16.36 -19.27
CA PRO A 40 9.39 -16.71 -18.05
C PRO A 40 10.90 -16.78 -18.31
N LEU A 41 11.68 -16.33 -17.33
CA LEU A 41 13.14 -16.43 -17.39
C LEU A 41 13.60 -17.89 -17.32
N THR A 42 14.66 -18.21 -18.06
CA THR A 42 15.42 -19.46 -17.90
C THR A 42 16.14 -19.49 -16.54
N GLU A 43 16.52 -20.67 -16.05
CA GLU A 43 17.28 -20.79 -14.79
C GLU A 43 18.61 -20.01 -14.81
N ALA A 44 19.30 -20.00 -15.95
CA ALA A 44 20.53 -19.22 -16.10
C ALA A 44 20.27 -17.71 -15.99
N GLN A 45 19.17 -17.22 -16.59
CA GLN A 45 18.76 -15.82 -16.49
C GLN A 45 18.31 -15.45 -15.07
N LYS A 46 17.59 -16.33 -14.37
CA LYS A 46 17.21 -16.13 -12.96
C LYS A 46 18.43 -16.00 -12.06
N GLU A 47 19.42 -16.87 -12.22
CA GLU A 47 20.66 -16.82 -11.45
C GLU A 47 21.49 -15.57 -11.78
N MET A 48 21.53 -15.15 -13.04
CA MET A 48 22.16 -13.89 -13.44
C MET A 48 21.46 -12.69 -12.79
N ALA A 49 20.13 -12.63 -12.85
CA ALA A 49 19.31 -11.59 -12.25
C ALA A 49 19.55 -11.47 -10.75
N LYS A 50 19.54 -12.61 -10.05
CA LYS A 50 19.79 -12.69 -8.61
C LYS A 50 21.17 -12.20 -8.22
N LYS A 51 22.22 -12.57 -8.97
CA LYS A 51 23.59 -12.09 -8.75
C LYS A 51 23.72 -10.60 -9.01
N ALA A 52 23.10 -10.09 -10.07
CA ALA A 52 23.10 -8.68 -10.41
C ALA A 52 22.36 -7.84 -9.35
N TYR A 53 21.21 -8.33 -8.86
CA TYR A 53 20.48 -7.70 -7.77
C TYR A 53 21.31 -7.65 -6.48
N ALA A 54 21.91 -8.77 -6.07
CA ALA A 54 22.73 -8.82 -4.87
C ALA A 54 23.93 -7.85 -4.93
N ARG A 55 24.58 -7.77 -6.11
CA ARG A 55 25.63 -6.78 -6.35
C ARG A 55 25.11 -5.35 -6.23
N ARG A 56 23.94 -5.06 -6.81
CA ARG A 56 23.34 -3.72 -6.75
C ARG A 56 23.03 -3.31 -5.30
N LEU A 57 22.52 -4.22 -4.47
CA LEU A 57 22.29 -3.95 -3.06
C LEU A 57 23.59 -3.64 -2.29
N GLN A 58 24.68 -4.35 -2.58
CA GLN A 58 25.99 -4.05 -2.01
C GLN A 58 26.51 -2.66 -2.43
N GLU A 59 26.31 -2.29 -3.70
CA GLU A 59 26.67 -0.98 -4.20
C GLU A 59 25.87 0.14 -3.51
N LEU A 60 24.56 -0.05 -3.32
CA LEU A 60 23.71 0.91 -2.61
C LEU A 60 24.16 1.08 -1.14
N ALA A 61 24.43 -0.03 -0.44
CA ALA A 61 24.87 0.00 0.95
C ALA A 61 26.25 0.67 1.15
N ALA A 62 27.11 0.65 0.12
CA ALA A 62 28.43 1.27 0.16
C ALA A 62 28.43 2.76 -0.25
N GLN A 63 27.37 3.23 -0.90
CA GLN A 63 27.27 4.60 -1.39
C GLN A 63 26.86 5.58 -0.29
N VAL A 64 27.34 6.82 -0.40
CA VAL A 64 26.85 7.90 0.46
C VAL A 64 25.41 8.24 0.02
N PRO A 65 24.44 8.27 0.95
CA PRO A 65 23.05 8.58 0.63
C PRO A 65 22.90 9.93 -0.08
N GLN A 66 22.31 9.93 -1.28
CA GLN A 66 22.02 11.14 -2.05
C GLN A 66 20.67 11.71 -1.62
N LEU A 67 20.69 12.45 -0.50
CA LEU A 67 19.48 12.96 0.14
C LEU A 67 18.68 13.93 -0.74
N GLU A 68 19.29 14.52 -1.77
CA GLU A 68 18.59 15.36 -2.76
C GLU A 68 17.44 14.60 -3.42
N LYS A 69 17.65 13.32 -3.75
CA LYS A 69 16.60 12.45 -4.31
C LYS A 69 15.43 12.28 -3.34
N TYR A 70 15.74 12.04 -2.06
CA TYR A 70 14.72 11.92 -1.03
C TYR A 70 13.94 13.23 -0.85
N GLN A 71 14.64 14.36 -0.84
CA GLN A 71 14.03 15.69 -0.72
C GLN A 71 13.07 15.97 -1.87
N GLN A 72 13.42 15.61 -3.11
CA GLN A 72 12.53 15.78 -4.27
C GLN A 72 11.23 14.99 -4.11
N LEU A 73 11.31 13.71 -3.74
CA LEU A 73 10.13 12.87 -3.50
C LEU A 73 9.27 13.42 -2.35
N ARG A 74 9.92 13.86 -1.26
CA ARG A 74 9.25 14.43 -0.09
C ARG A 74 8.51 15.72 -0.43
N GLU A 75 9.13 16.62 -1.20
CA GLU A 75 8.48 17.87 -1.61
C GLU A 75 7.26 17.60 -2.52
N ALA A 76 7.32 16.56 -3.36
CA ALA A 76 6.20 16.18 -4.23
C ALA A 76 4.93 15.76 -3.48
N VAL A 77 5.04 15.35 -2.21
CA VAL A 77 3.91 14.89 -1.38
C VAL A 77 3.73 15.68 -0.08
N ARG A 78 4.52 16.74 0.14
CA ARG A 78 4.58 17.49 1.41
C ARG A 78 3.21 18.00 1.86
N LEU A 79 2.41 18.52 0.93
CA LEU A 79 1.06 19.03 1.24
C LEU A 79 0.14 17.90 1.70
N GLN A 80 0.14 16.77 0.98
CA GLN A 80 -0.71 15.63 1.29
C GLN A 80 -0.33 14.99 2.62
N VAL A 81 0.97 14.93 2.94
CA VAL A 81 1.44 14.49 4.26
C VAL A 81 0.82 15.35 5.35
N ALA A 82 0.87 16.68 5.23
CA ALA A 82 0.29 17.57 6.23
C ALA A 82 -1.22 17.35 6.40
N GLU A 83 -1.97 17.23 5.29
CA GLU A 83 -3.40 16.93 5.32
C GLU A 83 -3.71 15.59 5.97
N MET A 84 -2.93 14.55 5.64
CA MET A 84 -3.11 13.22 6.18
C MET A 84 -2.83 13.17 7.69
N ARG A 85 -1.80 13.88 8.16
CA ARG A 85 -1.50 13.99 9.59
C ARG A 85 -2.65 14.64 10.36
N ILE A 86 -3.26 15.70 9.82
CA ILE A 86 -4.46 16.31 10.42
C ILE A 86 -5.61 15.29 10.52
N VAL A 87 -5.83 14.46 9.49
CA VAL A 87 -6.86 13.41 9.52
C VAL A 87 -6.55 12.35 10.58
N LEU A 88 -5.31 11.89 10.67
CA LEU A 88 -4.87 10.89 11.66
C LEU A 88 -4.98 11.41 13.10
N GLU A 89 -4.66 12.69 13.33
CA GLU A 89 -4.79 13.37 14.63
C GLU A 89 -6.26 13.66 14.98
N SER A 90 -7.07 14.07 14.00
CA SER A 90 -8.51 14.30 14.21
C SER A 90 -9.25 13.00 14.53
N HIS A 91 -8.81 11.87 13.96
CA HIS A 91 -9.32 10.55 14.31
C HIS A 91 -9.06 10.23 15.79
N GLU A 92 -7.86 10.53 16.29
CA GLU A 92 -7.53 10.37 17.72
C GLU A 92 -8.43 11.22 18.61
N ALA A 93 -8.70 12.47 18.23
CA ALA A 93 -9.57 13.34 19.01
C ALA A 93 -10.98 12.76 19.15
N ARG A 94 -11.52 12.14 18.08
CA ARG A 94 -12.86 11.54 18.07
C ARG A 94 -12.93 10.23 18.86
N GLU A 95 -11.87 9.42 18.90
CA GLU A 95 -11.79 8.25 19.79
C GLU A 95 -11.84 8.67 21.28
N ARG A 96 -11.43 9.89 21.62
CA ARG A 96 -11.52 10.46 22.98
C ARG A 96 -12.75 11.35 23.20
N GLU A 97 -13.63 11.53 22.21
CA GLU A 97 -14.79 12.41 22.35
C GLU A 97 -15.87 11.77 23.23
N ARG A 98 -16.41 12.58 24.16
CA ARG A 98 -17.54 12.17 25.00
C ARG A 98 -18.78 11.95 24.15
N VAL A 99 -19.30 10.73 24.18
CA VAL A 99 -20.54 10.33 23.49
C VAL A 99 -21.74 10.38 24.43
N TRP A 100 -22.93 10.45 23.84
CA TRP A 100 -24.19 10.29 24.57
C TRP A 100 -24.41 8.82 24.90
N LEU A 101 -24.04 8.41 26.11
CA LEU A 101 -24.37 7.09 26.64
C LEU A 101 -25.89 7.01 26.83
N ARG A 102 -26.54 6.08 26.14
CA ARG A 102 -28.00 5.86 26.21
C ARG A 102 -28.36 4.83 27.27
N GLN A 103 -29.65 4.68 27.54
CA GLN A 103 -30.20 3.72 28.50
C GLN A 103 -29.65 3.88 29.92
N GLN A 104 -29.42 5.12 30.32
CA GLN A 104 -28.93 5.45 31.65
C GLN A 104 -30.11 5.57 32.61
N THR A 105 -29.84 5.32 33.89
CA THR A 105 -30.83 5.48 34.97
C THR A 105 -30.92 6.91 35.49
N HIS A 106 -30.01 7.78 35.05
CA HIS A 106 -29.98 9.21 35.36
C HIS A 106 -29.32 9.98 34.21
N GLY A 107 -29.66 11.26 34.03
CA GLY A 107 -29.12 12.10 32.96
C GLY A 107 -30.17 13.03 32.36
N GLU A 108 -29.96 13.47 31.12
CA GLU A 108 -31.00 14.13 30.32
C GLU A 108 -31.99 13.07 29.80
N LEU A 109 -33.27 13.42 29.67
CA LEU A 109 -34.28 12.46 29.20
C LEU A 109 -34.03 12.11 27.72
N ASP A 110 -34.07 10.82 27.37
CA ASP A 110 -34.01 10.36 25.98
C ASP A 110 -35.40 10.52 25.35
N ASP A 111 -35.59 11.52 24.50
CA ASP A 111 -36.86 11.77 23.82
C ASP A 111 -37.36 10.55 23.01
N ALA A 112 -36.45 9.70 22.53
CA ALA A 112 -36.81 8.47 21.84
C ALA A 112 -37.39 7.39 22.77
N ARG A 113 -37.22 7.52 24.08
CA ARG A 113 -37.69 6.56 25.12
C ARG A 113 -38.76 7.14 26.04
N LEU A 114 -39.38 8.26 25.66
CA LEU A 114 -40.51 8.85 26.37
C LEU A 114 -41.64 7.84 26.65
N VAL A 115 -41.96 7.00 25.66
CA VAL A 115 -43.00 5.96 25.79
C VAL A 115 -42.59 4.90 26.82
N ASP A 116 -41.33 4.46 26.81
CA ASP A 116 -40.80 3.48 27.77
C ASP A 116 -40.84 4.03 29.21
N GLY A 117 -40.59 5.33 29.39
CA GLY A 117 -40.69 6.00 30.68
C GLY A 117 -42.10 5.98 31.26
N ILE A 118 -43.11 6.16 30.41
CA ILE A 118 -44.53 6.07 30.82
C ILE A 118 -44.87 4.64 31.28
N THR A 119 -44.22 3.63 30.70
CA THR A 119 -44.38 2.22 31.11
C THR A 119 -43.56 1.80 32.34
N GLY A 120 -42.81 2.73 32.95
CA GLY A 120 -42.04 2.51 34.17
C GLY A 120 -40.59 2.06 33.96
N ALA A 121 -40.07 2.11 32.73
CA ALA A 121 -38.66 1.84 32.47
C ALA A 121 -37.78 2.91 33.12
N ARG A 122 -36.75 2.49 33.87
CA ARG A 122 -35.80 3.40 34.53
C ARG A 122 -34.63 3.83 33.65
N ALA A 123 -34.31 3.05 32.62
CA ALA A 123 -33.19 3.26 31.71
C ALA A 123 -33.57 4.16 30.52
N ILE A 124 -34.09 5.36 30.82
CA ILE A 124 -34.67 6.29 29.83
C ILE A 124 -33.87 7.59 29.67
N TYR A 125 -32.67 7.64 30.26
CA TYR A 125 -31.84 8.83 30.23
C TYR A 125 -30.62 8.66 29.32
N VAL A 126 -30.08 9.78 28.86
CA VAL A 126 -28.79 9.91 28.19
C VAL A 126 -27.83 10.76 29.03
N ARG A 127 -26.54 10.45 28.98
CA ARG A 127 -25.49 11.31 29.59
C ARG A 127 -24.30 11.44 28.66
N ARG A 128 -23.62 12.59 28.68
CA ARG A 128 -22.27 12.67 28.11
C ARG A 128 -21.30 11.93 29.00
N GLY A 129 -20.66 10.91 28.45
CA GLY A 129 -19.63 10.14 29.12
C GLY A 129 -18.58 9.66 28.14
N GLU A 130 -17.52 9.05 28.66
CA GLU A 130 -16.60 8.29 27.81
C GLU A 130 -17.33 7.08 27.24
N PRO A 131 -17.06 6.70 25.99
CA PRO A 131 -17.60 5.47 25.39
C PRO A 131 -17.28 4.25 26.26
N ASP A 132 -18.13 3.23 26.22
CA ASP A 132 -17.91 1.98 26.95
C ASP A 132 -16.58 1.34 26.51
N PRO A 133 -15.67 0.93 27.42
CA PRO A 133 -14.38 0.31 27.09
C PRO A 133 -14.44 -0.96 26.22
N GLY A 134 -15.64 -1.51 25.99
CA GLY A 134 -15.92 -2.67 25.13
C GLY A 134 -16.49 -2.35 23.74
N GLY A 135 -16.84 -1.09 23.44
CA GLY A 135 -17.21 -0.64 22.08
C GLY A 135 -15.98 -0.22 21.26
N PHE A 136 -16.07 -0.21 19.92
CA PHE A 136 -14.97 0.27 19.07
C PHE A 136 -14.70 1.78 19.22
N GLN A 137 -15.50 2.50 20.01
CA GLN A 137 -15.27 3.89 20.42
C GLN A 137 -14.45 4.04 21.72
N GLY A 138 -13.87 2.96 22.28
CA GLY A 138 -12.96 3.07 23.42
C GLY A 138 -11.59 3.68 23.03
N GLU A 139 -10.87 4.24 24.00
CA GLU A 139 -9.47 4.65 23.80
C GLU A 139 -8.66 3.51 23.17
N GLN A 140 -7.90 3.83 22.13
CA GLN A 140 -7.01 2.87 21.46
C GLN A 140 -6.08 2.19 22.48
N LYS A 141 -6.20 0.86 22.60
CA LYS A 141 -5.43 0.01 23.53
C LYS A 141 -4.17 -0.54 22.86
N LEU A 142 -4.29 -1.02 21.63
CA LEU A 142 -3.20 -1.60 20.85
C LEU A 142 -2.99 -0.86 19.53
N PRO A 143 -1.76 -0.81 18.99
CA PRO A 143 -1.50 -0.23 17.69
C PRO A 143 -2.37 -0.89 16.61
N LYS A 144 -2.95 -0.09 15.72
CA LYS A 144 -3.59 -0.61 14.50
C LYS A 144 -2.47 -1.09 13.58
N ARG A 145 -2.60 -2.30 13.04
CA ARG A 145 -1.56 -2.90 12.19
C ARG A 145 -1.90 -2.73 10.73
N MET A 146 -1.00 -2.12 9.96
CA MET A 146 -1.20 -1.82 8.54
C MET A 146 -0.11 -2.44 7.67
N SER A 147 -0.47 -3.37 6.79
CA SER A 147 0.45 -4.00 5.83
C SER A 147 0.22 -3.43 4.44
N PHE A 148 1.26 -2.89 3.82
CA PHE A 148 1.26 -2.36 2.46
C PHE A 148 2.04 -3.31 1.54
N MET A 149 1.40 -3.77 0.47
CA MET A 149 1.99 -4.62 -0.55
C MET A 149 2.14 -3.77 -1.80
N LEU A 150 3.39 -3.48 -2.15
CA LEU A 150 3.78 -2.50 -3.14
C LEU A 150 4.21 -3.24 -4.41
N ASP A 151 3.58 -2.95 -5.53
CA ASP A 151 3.98 -3.50 -6.81
C ASP A 151 5.34 -2.92 -7.22
N ILE A 152 6.39 -3.73 -7.13
CA ILE A 152 7.73 -3.42 -7.60
C ILE A 152 8.13 -4.40 -8.72
N SER A 153 7.16 -4.70 -9.58
CA SER A 153 7.37 -5.53 -10.76
C SER A 153 8.17 -4.82 -11.85
N GLY A 154 8.54 -5.60 -12.86
CA GLY A 154 9.33 -5.10 -13.97
C GLY A 154 8.63 -4.03 -14.81
N SER A 155 7.30 -4.08 -14.90
CA SER A 155 6.49 -3.09 -15.61
C SER A 155 6.68 -1.70 -14.99
N MET A 156 6.79 -1.64 -13.66
CA MET A 156 7.01 -0.43 -12.90
C MET A 156 8.29 0.27 -13.34
N TYR A 157 9.39 -0.48 -13.50
CA TYR A 157 10.65 0.05 -14.00
C TYR A 157 10.58 0.39 -15.49
N ALA A 158 10.11 -0.54 -16.32
CA ALA A 158 10.20 -0.42 -17.78
C ALA A 158 9.43 0.78 -18.35
N PHE A 159 8.28 1.13 -17.76
CA PHE A 159 7.43 2.21 -18.26
C PHE A 159 7.55 3.51 -17.46
N ASN A 160 8.39 3.53 -16.41
CA ASN A 160 8.52 4.70 -15.55
C ASN A 160 8.87 5.98 -16.33
N ARG A 161 9.68 5.86 -17.39
CA ARG A 161 10.02 7.00 -18.27
C ARG A 161 8.82 7.59 -19.01
N ILE A 162 7.76 6.82 -19.19
CA ILE A 162 6.53 7.24 -19.90
C ILE A 162 5.50 7.79 -18.92
N ASP A 163 5.22 7.05 -17.84
CA ASP A 163 4.06 7.32 -16.98
C ASP A 163 4.41 7.62 -15.51
N ARG A 164 5.70 7.57 -15.17
CA ARG A 164 6.23 7.81 -13.82
C ARG A 164 5.63 6.91 -12.73
N ARG A 165 5.15 5.70 -13.06
CA ARG A 165 4.46 4.85 -12.09
C ARG A 165 5.34 4.35 -10.94
N LEU A 166 6.63 4.08 -11.19
CA LEU A 166 7.57 3.73 -10.12
C LEU A 166 7.92 4.96 -9.27
N ASP A 167 8.13 6.12 -9.88
CA ASP A 167 8.34 7.37 -9.13
C ASP A 167 7.15 7.67 -8.23
N ARG A 168 5.93 7.52 -8.74
CA ARG A 168 4.70 7.76 -8.00
C ARG A 168 4.48 6.75 -6.87
N LEU A 169 4.89 5.50 -7.07
CA LEU A 169 4.92 4.52 -5.99
C LEU A 169 5.91 4.94 -4.90
N GLN A 170 7.09 5.42 -5.28
CA GLN A 170 8.09 5.93 -4.35
C GLN A 170 7.58 7.16 -3.59
N GLU A 171 6.93 8.10 -4.28
CA GLU A 171 6.25 9.27 -3.70
C GLU A 171 5.16 8.82 -2.70
N LEU A 172 4.35 7.81 -3.02
CA LEU A 172 3.36 7.22 -2.11
C LEU A 172 4.02 6.60 -0.86
N VAL A 173 5.15 5.91 -1.01
CA VAL A 173 5.88 5.35 0.14
C VAL A 173 6.42 6.46 1.03
N VAL A 174 7.02 7.51 0.45
CA VAL A 174 7.46 8.69 1.21
C VAL A 174 6.29 9.35 1.93
N PHE A 175 5.16 9.51 1.26
CA PHE A 175 3.92 10.03 1.85
C PHE A 175 3.50 9.22 3.10
N LEU A 176 3.47 7.89 3.00
CA LEU A 176 3.10 7.02 4.12
C LEU A 176 4.12 7.13 5.27
N LEU A 177 5.42 7.04 4.97
CA LEU A 177 6.47 7.10 6.00
C LEU A 177 6.47 8.42 6.76
N GLU A 178 6.30 9.55 6.06
CA GLU A 178 6.24 10.89 6.68
C GLU A 178 4.90 11.12 7.41
N ALA A 179 3.80 10.56 6.92
CA ALA A 179 2.49 10.68 7.57
C ALA A 179 2.43 9.93 8.91
N PHE A 180 3.06 8.75 9.00
CA PHE A 180 3.09 7.93 10.22
C PHE A 180 4.23 8.27 11.20
N GLU A 181 5.18 9.12 10.81
CA GLU A 181 6.29 9.52 11.66
C GLU A 181 5.81 10.12 13.00
N GLY A 182 6.29 9.55 14.12
CA GLY A 182 5.89 9.95 15.46
C GLY A 182 4.54 9.40 15.92
N MET A 183 3.95 8.47 15.16
CA MET A 183 2.66 7.83 15.49
C MET A 183 2.80 6.32 15.76
N GLU A 184 4.00 5.83 16.05
CA GLU A 184 4.35 4.40 16.16
C GLU A 184 3.62 3.69 17.31
N ARG A 185 3.23 4.42 18.36
CA ARG A 185 2.38 3.87 19.44
C ARG A 185 0.98 3.51 18.95
N ARG A 186 0.52 4.15 17.87
CA ARG A 186 -0.84 4.04 17.34
C ARG A 186 -0.91 3.21 16.07
N TYR A 187 0.12 3.28 15.24
CA TYR A 187 0.18 2.58 13.98
C TYR A 187 1.48 1.79 13.92
N ASP A 188 1.35 0.48 13.86
CA ASP A 188 2.45 -0.39 13.48
C ASP A 188 2.29 -0.66 11.99
N ILE A 189 3.32 -0.35 11.20
CA ILE A 189 3.27 -0.45 9.74
C ILE A 189 4.28 -1.46 9.22
N ARG A 190 3.90 -2.14 8.15
CA ARG A 190 4.75 -3.06 7.40
C ARG A 190 4.65 -2.74 5.93
N MET A 191 5.77 -2.74 5.22
CA MET A 191 5.82 -2.54 3.78
C MET A 191 6.58 -3.68 3.12
N VAL A 192 5.97 -4.27 2.11
CA VAL A 192 6.54 -5.40 1.36
C VAL A 192 6.38 -5.14 -0.12
N GLY A 193 7.45 -5.36 -0.88
CA GLY A 193 7.41 -5.36 -2.33
C GLY A 193 7.00 -6.72 -2.89
N HIS A 194 6.04 -6.74 -3.81
CA HIS A 194 5.70 -7.92 -4.61
C HIS A 194 6.09 -7.72 -6.08
N SER A 195 6.34 -8.83 -6.78
CA SER A 195 6.71 -8.84 -8.21
C SER A 195 6.53 -10.25 -8.77
N GLY A 196 6.91 -10.49 -10.03
CA GLY A 196 7.00 -11.84 -10.58
C GLY A 196 7.99 -12.76 -9.86
N THR A 197 8.94 -12.21 -9.08
CA THR A 197 9.82 -13.00 -8.20
C THR A 197 9.06 -13.62 -7.02
N GLY A 198 7.96 -13.01 -6.57
CA GLY A 198 7.14 -13.54 -5.49
C GLY A 198 6.26 -12.52 -4.76
N ALA A 199 5.41 -13.05 -3.89
CA ALA A 199 4.44 -12.32 -3.06
C ALA A 199 5.07 -11.41 -1.99
N GLU A 200 6.25 -11.79 -1.49
CA GLU A 200 7.02 -11.03 -0.52
C GLU A 200 8.48 -10.92 -0.98
N ALA A 201 8.64 -10.41 -2.20
CA ALA A 201 9.91 -10.43 -2.91
C ALA A 201 10.97 -9.52 -2.26
N GLU A 202 10.55 -8.42 -1.64
CA GLU A 202 11.43 -7.52 -0.89
C GLU A 202 10.76 -7.06 0.41
N LYS A 203 11.47 -7.17 1.55
CA LYS A 203 10.98 -6.68 2.85
C LYS A 203 11.48 -5.26 3.06
N LEU A 204 10.60 -4.29 2.84
CA LEU A 204 10.98 -2.88 2.85
C LEU A 204 10.96 -2.31 4.26
N VAL A 205 9.89 -2.58 5.02
CA VAL A 205 9.71 -2.19 6.42
C VAL A 205 9.12 -3.36 7.19
N ASP A 206 9.80 -3.78 8.25
CA ASP A 206 9.28 -4.77 9.20
C ASP A 206 8.47 -4.10 10.32
N TRP A 207 7.54 -4.85 10.92
CA TRP A 207 6.80 -4.43 12.12
C TRP A 207 7.73 -3.91 13.22
N GLY A 208 7.37 -2.78 13.84
CA GLY A 208 8.15 -2.11 14.88
C GLY A 208 9.48 -1.51 14.40
N LYS A 209 9.78 -1.54 13.10
CA LYS A 209 11.04 -1.04 12.52
C LYS A 209 10.81 0.00 11.42
N ALA A 210 9.84 0.88 11.63
CA ALA A 210 9.64 2.02 10.74
C ALA A 210 10.91 2.90 10.68
N PRO A 211 11.34 3.36 9.48
CA PRO A 211 12.55 4.15 9.30
C PRO A 211 12.41 5.54 9.93
N ARG A 212 13.42 5.94 10.71
CA ARG A 212 13.43 7.16 11.52
C ARG A 212 14.21 8.29 10.87
N THR A 213 15.11 7.98 9.94
CA THR A 213 15.95 9.00 9.29
C THR A 213 15.67 9.10 7.79
N PRO A 214 15.88 10.28 7.18
CA PRO A 214 15.80 10.42 5.72
C PRO A 214 16.69 9.45 4.95
N ALA A 215 17.86 9.07 5.50
CA ALA A 215 18.75 8.10 4.88
C ALA A 215 18.16 6.68 4.88
N GLU A 216 17.56 6.24 5.99
CA GLU A 216 16.86 4.94 6.06
C GLU A 216 15.64 4.90 5.12
N ARG A 217 14.92 6.03 5.01
CA ARG A 217 13.79 6.15 4.08
C ARG A 217 14.28 6.09 2.63
N LEU A 218 15.40 6.75 2.31
CA LEU A 218 16.00 6.69 0.98
C LEU A 218 16.47 5.27 0.62
N ASP A 219 17.06 4.53 1.55
CA ASP A 219 17.45 3.13 1.33
C ASP A 219 16.26 2.27 0.85
N ILE A 220 15.09 2.42 1.49
CA ILE A 220 13.85 1.75 1.08
C ILE A 220 13.50 2.09 -0.37
N ILE A 221 13.50 3.38 -0.72
CA ILE A 221 13.19 3.86 -2.08
C ILE A 221 14.16 3.30 -3.12
N GLU A 222 15.45 3.24 -2.80
CA GLU A 222 16.48 2.72 -3.71
C GLU A 222 16.39 1.21 -3.88
N ARG A 223 16.09 0.46 -2.81
CA ARG A 223 15.83 -0.97 -2.88
C ARG A 223 14.62 -1.30 -3.72
N MET A 224 13.53 -0.53 -3.63
CA MET A 224 12.36 -0.68 -4.51
C MET A 224 12.75 -0.55 -5.99
N GLY A 225 13.51 0.49 -6.33
CA GLY A 225 13.95 0.74 -7.70
C GLY A 225 14.91 -0.33 -8.22
N ALA A 226 15.86 -0.75 -7.38
CA ALA A 226 16.75 -1.86 -7.70
C ALA A 226 15.96 -3.15 -7.93
N HIS A 227 15.05 -3.52 -7.03
CA HIS A 227 14.27 -4.75 -7.18
C HIS A 227 13.44 -4.74 -8.46
N ALA A 228 12.74 -3.65 -8.78
CA ALA A 228 11.96 -3.53 -10.01
C ALA A 228 12.81 -3.71 -11.29
N GLN A 229 14.09 -3.34 -11.22
CA GLN A 229 15.03 -3.51 -12.32
C GLN A 229 15.43 -4.98 -12.56
N TYR A 230 15.65 -5.75 -11.49
CA TYR A 230 16.21 -7.12 -11.56
C TYR A 230 15.18 -8.23 -11.28
N CYS A 231 13.92 -7.90 -11.02
CA CYS A 231 12.90 -8.89 -10.71
C CYS A 231 12.47 -9.72 -11.93
N ALA A 232 12.03 -10.95 -11.66
CA ALA A 232 11.42 -11.80 -12.67
C ALA A 232 10.10 -11.21 -13.18
N PRO A 233 9.74 -11.43 -14.47
CA PRO A 233 8.43 -11.09 -14.98
C PRO A 233 7.34 -11.92 -14.28
N GLY A 234 6.13 -11.37 -14.23
CA GLY A 234 4.97 -12.01 -13.59
C GLY A 234 4.27 -11.11 -12.58
N ASP A 235 3.15 -11.62 -12.08
CA ASP A 235 2.36 -10.99 -11.03
C ASP A 235 2.25 -11.92 -9.81
N SER A 236 2.32 -11.33 -8.62
CA SER A 236 2.07 -12.01 -7.35
C SER A 236 1.09 -11.23 -6.46
N SER A 237 0.30 -10.30 -7.03
CA SER A 237 -0.58 -9.39 -6.29
C SER A 237 -1.57 -10.12 -5.38
N VAL A 238 -2.25 -11.13 -5.91
CA VAL A 238 -3.20 -11.96 -5.13
C VAL A 238 -2.48 -12.73 -4.02
N ALA A 239 -1.33 -13.32 -4.32
CA ALA A 239 -0.54 -14.06 -3.34
C ALA A 239 0.02 -13.15 -2.24
N ALA A 240 0.36 -11.90 -2.58
CA ALA A 240 0.81 -10.87 -1.64
C ALA A 240 -0.30 -10.47 -0.67
N VAL A 241 -1.52 -10.23 -1.16
CA VAL A 241 -2.70 -9.99 -0.30
C VAL A 241 -2.95 -11.16 0.64
N GLN A 242 -2.90 -12.39 0.13
CA GLN A 242 -3.08 -13.59 0.96
C GLN A 242 -2.01 -13.72 2.05
N ALA A 243 -0.74 -13.45 1.72
CA ALA A 243 0.36 -13.46 2.69
C ALA A 243 0.16 -12.36 3.74
N ALA A 244 -0.17 -11.15 3.32
CA ALA A 244 -0.38 -10.01 4.20
C ALA A 244 -1.56 -10.21 5.17
N ILE A 245 -2.69 -10.76 4.70
CA ILE A 245 -3.83 -11.10 5.57
C ILE A 245 -3.42 -12.08 6.66
N ARG A 246 -2.63 -13.11 6.32
CA ARG A 246 -2.13 -14.08 7.31
C ARG A 246 -1.13 -13.45 8.27
N GLU A 247 -0.29 -12.55 7.79
CA GLU A 247 0.77 -11.93 8.58
C GLU A 247 0.24 -10.89 9.56
N VAL A 248 -0.68 -10.03 9.11
CA VAL A 248 -1.14 -8.88 9.89
C VAL A 248 -1.89 -9.30 11.17
N VAL A 249 -2.58 -10.44 11.12
CA VAL A 249 -3.37 -11.00 12.24
C VAL A 249 -2.57 -11.86 13.22
N LYS A 250 -1.25 -12.02 13.03
CA LYS A 250 -0.40 -12.85 13.91
C LYS A 250 -0.30 -12.29 15.33
N GLU A 251 -0.24 -10.96 15.46
CA GLU A 251 -0.18 -10.28 16.76
C GLU A 251 -1.52 -9.58 17.04
N PRO A 252 -1.91 -9.47 18.32
CA PRO A 252 -3.08 -8.69 18.73
C PRO A 252 -2.97 -7.22 18.29
N ALA A 253 -4.06 -6.68 17.77
CA ALA A 253 -4.19 -5.28 17.40
C ALA A 253 -5.66 -4.87 17.55
N ASP A 254 -5.90 -3.57 17.73
CA ASP A 254 -7.28 -3.06 17.75
C ASP A 254 -7.93 -3.22 16.37
N GLU A 255 -7.13 -3.04 15.29
CA GLU A 255 -7.59 -3.17 13.92
C GLU A 255 -6.48 -3.67 12.99
N TYR A 256 -6.88 -4.36 11.92
CA TYR A 256 -6.00 -4.91 10.91
C TYR A 256 -6.32 -4.35 9.53
N PHE A 257 -5.33 -3.79 8.86
CA PHE A 257 -5.45 -3.24 7.50
C PHE A 257 -4.44 -3.86 6.55
N VAL A 258 -4.87 -4.06 5.31
CA VAL A 258 -4.06 -4.62 4.23
C VAL A 258 -4.29 -3.76 2.98
N PHE A 259 -3.24 -3.24 2.37
CA PHE A 259 -3.33 -2.36 1.21
C PHE A 259 -2.49 -2.91 0.05
N LEU A 260 -3.15 -3.38 -1.01
CA LEU A 260 -2.49 -3.70 -2.27
C LEU A 260 -2.33 -2.41 -3.07
N VAL A 261 -1.12 -2.07 -3.48
CA VAL A 261 -0.82 -0.92 -4.34
C VAL A 261 -0.28 -1.42 -5.66
N SER A 262 -0.98 -1.14 -6.76
CA SER A 262 -0.67 -1.68 -8.09
C SER A 262 -0.90 -0.64 -9.20
N ASP A 263 -0.26 -0.84 -10.35
CA ASP A 263 -0.47 -0.07 -11.58
C ASP A 263 -1.72 -0.47 -12.38
N ALA A 264 -2.55 -1.37 -11.83
CA ALA A 264 -3.79 -1.89 -12.40
C ALA A 264 -3.65 -2.91 -13.56
N ASP A 265 -2.42 -3.30 -13.93
CA ASP A 265 -2.15 -4.26 -15.03
C ASP A 265 -2.38 -5.73 -14.61
N LEU A 266 -3.48 -6.00 -13.92
CA LEU A 266 -3.85 -7.32 -13.37
C LEU A 266 -4.47 -8.23 -14.44
N ALA A 267 -5.20 -7.65 -15.40
CA ALA A 267 -5.93 -8.39 -16.43
C ALA A 267 -4.98 -9.17 -17.34
N ARG A 268 -3.79 -8.62 -17.65
CA ARG A 268 -2.72 -9.29 -18.40
C ARG A 268 -2.36 -10.66 -17.83
N TYR A 269 -2.40 -10.80 -16.50
CA TYR A 269 -2.08 -12.05 -15.80
C TYR A 269 -3.31 -12.90 -15.47
N GLY A 270 -4.46 -12.61 -16.08
CA GLY A 270 -5.71 -13.35 -15.87
C GLY A 270 -6.29 -13.13 -14.47
N ILE A 271 -5.99 -12.01 -13.82
CA ILE A 271 -6.53 -11.66 -12.51
C ILE A 271 -7.74 -10.75 -12.72
N THR A 272 -8.92 -11.29 -12.42
CA THR A 272 -10.19 -10.57 -12.53
C THR A 272 -10.51 -9.78 -11.27
N GLY A 273 -11.34 -8.73 -11.38
CA GLY A 273 -11.81 -7.97 -10.23
C GLY A 273 -12.57 -8.82 -9.21
N ASP A 274 -13.33 -9.84 -9.64
CA ASP A 274 -13.99 -10.80 -8.74
C ASP A 274 -12.97 -11.58 -7.89
N ARG A 275 -11.85 -11.99 -8.50
CA ARG A 275 -10.77 -12.69 -7.80
C ARG A 275 -10.12 -11.79 -6.77
N VAL A 276 -9.88 -10.52 -7.11
CA VAL A 276 -9.38 -9.51 -6.16
C VAL A 276 -10.38 -9.31 -5.01
N SER A 277 -11.66 -9.09 -5.33
CA SER A 277 -12.75 -8.90 -4.37
C SER A 277 -12.84 -10.04 -3.35
N LYS A 278 -12.83 -11.29 -3.83
CA LYS A 278 -12.86 -12.49 -2.98
C LYS A 278 -11.70 -12.57 -2.01
N GLU A 279 -10.50 -12.19 -2.45
CA GLU A 279 -9.30 -12.25 -1.60
C GLU A 279 -9.25 -11.10 -0.59
N LEU A 280 -9.69 -9.89 -0.97
CA LEU A 280 -9.80 -8.76 -0.02
C LEU A 280 -10.82 -9.04 1.10
N MET A 281 -11.86 -9.82 0.82
CA MET A 281 -12.92 -10.13 1.79
C MET A 281 -12.73 -11.47 2.52
N LYS A 282 -11.56 -12.10 2.38
CA LYS A 282 -11.32 -13.47 2.86
C LYS A 282 -11.34 -13.62 4.38
N ASP A 283 -10.84 -12.61 5.10
CA ASP A 283 -10.86 -12.57 6.57
C ASP A 283 -11.65 -11.34 7.03
N LYS A 284 -12.76 -11.57 7.74
CA LYS A 284 -13.67 -10.50 8.21
C LYS A 284 -13.02 -9.58 9.25
N ARG A 285 -11.95 -10.03 9.91
CA ARG A 285 -11.17 -9.21 10.86
C ARG A 285 -10.29 -8.18 10.15
N VAL A 286 -10.00 -8.40 8.86
CA VAL A 286 -9.04 -7.60 8.10
C VAL A 286 -9.75 -6.66 7.14
N ARG A 287 -9.41 -5.38 7.23
CA ARG A 287 -9.84 -4.33 6.32
C ARG A 287 -8.85 -4.25 5.16
N ALA A 288 -9.04 -5.12 4.17
CA ALA A 288 -8.21 -5.12 2.98
C ALA A 288 -8.75 -4.20 1.88
N TYR A 289 -7.84 -3.53 1.17
CA TYR A 289 -8.10 -2.56 0.11
C TYR A 289 -7.12 -2.71 -1.05
N THR A 290 -7.52 -2.23 -2.22
CA THR A 290 -6.64 -2.02 -3.38
C THR A 290 -6.60 -0.55 -3.77
N VAL A 291 -5.39 -0.03 -4.00
CA VAL A 291 -5.13 1.34 -4.44
C VAL A 291 -4.39 1.28 -5.77
N PHE A 292 -5.05 1.70 -6.83
CA PHE A 292 -4.46 1.76 -8.16
C PHE A 292 -3.74 3.08 -8.36
N ILE A 293 -2.42 3.03 -8.49
CA ILE A 293 -1.58 4.19 -8.80
C ILE A 293 -1.44 4.37 -10.31
N SER A 294 -2.24 3.73 -11.13
CA SER A 294 -2.36 4.08 -12.53
C SER A 294 -3.76 3.67 -12.98
N ASN A 295 -4.27 4.36 -13.99
CA ASN A 295 -5.53 4.00 -14.64
C ASN A 295 -5.35 4.08 -16.15
N LYS A 296 -4.33 3.37 -16.65
CA LYS A 296 -4.12 3.24 -18.09
C LYS A 296 -5.33 2.53 -18.69
N ALA A 297 -5.82 3.07 -19.80
CA ALA A 297 -6.93 2.50 -20.59
C ALA A 297 -8.24 2.19 -19.83
N GLY A 298 -8.44 2.72 -18.60
CA GLY A 298 -9.65 2.45 -17.81
C GLY A 298 -9.65 1.10 -17.07
N GLU A 299 -8.53 0.37 -17.05
CA GLU A 299 -8.44 -0.95 -16.42
C GLU A 299 -8.78 -0.91 -14.93
N ALA A 300 -8.37 0.14 -14.22
CA ALA A 300 -8.67 0.29 -12.80
C ALA A 300 -10.18 0.49 -12.56
N ASP A 301 -10.86 1.19 -13.47
CA ASP A 301 -12.31 1.41 -13.37
C ASP A 301 -13.10 0.12 -13.56
N GLU A 302 -12.66 -0.76 -14.47
CA GLU A 302 -13.26 -2.08 -14.65
C GLU A 302 -13.11 -2.96 -13.40
N ILE A 303 -11.91 -2.95 -12.80
CA ILE A 303 -11.66 -3.70 -11.56
C ILE A 303 -12.48 -3.13 -10.41
N ILE A 304 -12.55 -1.81 -10.26
CA ILE A 304 -13.35 -1.17 -9.20
C ILE A 304 -14.82 -1.58 -9.28
N ARG A 305 -15.39 -1.68 -10.49
CA ARG A 305 -16.80 -2.10 -10.67
C ARG A 305 -17.07 -3.53 -10.22
N ALA A 306 -16.08 -4.41 -10.32
CA ALA A 306 -16.19 -5.82 -9.92
C ALA A 306 -15.79 -6.07 -8.45
N VAL A 307 -15.05 -5.14 -7.84
CA VAL A 307 -14.65 -5.22 -6.43
C VAL A 307 -15.77 -4.71 -5.51
N ALA A 308 -15.89 -5.29 -4.32
CA ALA A 308 -16.86 -4.87 -3.33
C ALA A 308 -16.77 -3.34 -3.07
N PRO A 309 -17.91 -2.63 -2.95
CA PRO A 309 -17.92 -1.18 -2.83
C PRO A 309 -16.98 -0.66 -1.74
N GLY A 310 -16.22 0.40 -2.05
CA GLY A 310 -15.28 1.02 -1.12
C GLY A 310 -13.98 0.25 -0.86
N ARG A 311 -13.77 -0.92 -1.49
CA ARG A 311 -12.56 -1.75 -1.32
C ARG A 311 -11.47 -1.50 -2.37
N ALA A 312 -11.80 -0.88 -3.50
CA ALA A 312 -10.83 -0.49 -4.52
C ALA A 312 -10.93 1.01 -4.82
N HIS A 313 -9.79 1.66 -5.02
CA HIS A 313 -9.67 3.11 -5.23
C HIS A 313 -8.63 3.41 -6.31
N VAL A 314 -8.86 4.47 -7.10
CA VAL A 314 -7.86 5.01 -8.03
C VAL A 314 -7.20 6.23 -7.39
N CYS A 315 -5.88 6.21 -7.35
CA CYS A 315 -5.03 7.32 -6.92
C CYS A 315 -3.99 7.61 -8.01
N ALA A 316 -4.48 8.09 -9.16
CA ALA A 316 -3.67 8.36 -10.35
C ALA A 316 -2.80 9.62 -10.24
N ASP A 317 -2.96 10.43 -9.20
CA ASP A 317 -2.18 11.65 -8.96
C ASP A 317 -1.92 11.82 -7.46
N ASN A 318 -0.77 12.41 -7.12
CA ASN A 318 -0.39 12.73 -5.76
C ASN A 318 -1.41 13.64 -5.09
N ALA A 319 -2.02 14.56 -5.83
CA ALA A 319 -3.09 15.42 -5.31
C ALA A 319 -4.26 14.63 -4.69
N SER A 320 -4.47 13.39 -5.11
CA SER A 320 -5.55 12.52 -4.62
C SER A 320 -5.13 11.60 -3.46
N LEU A 321 -3.85 11.55 -3.05
CA LEU A 321 -3.36 10.63 -2.02
C LEU A 321 -4.10 10.80 -0.69
N SER A 322 -4.08 12.01 -0.12
CA SER A 322 -4.71 12.33 1.16
C SER A 322 -6.22 12.04 1.11
N THR A 323 -6.89 12.44 0.03
CA THR A 323 -8.34 12.23 -0.17
C THR A 323 -8.69 10.75 -0.31
N THR A 324 -7.86 9.97 -1.00
CA THR A 324 -8.04 8.51 -1.17
C THR A 324 -7.94 7.80 0.17
N PHE A 325 -6.86 8.04 0.91
CA PHE A 325 -6.67 7.41 2.23
C PHE A 325 -7.73 7.86 3.23
N LYS A 326 -8.11 9.14 3.23
CA LYS A 326 -9.24 9.63 4.04
C LYS A 326 -10.53 8.89 3.72
N THR A 327 -10.83 8.67 2.44
CA THR A 327 -12.01 7.92 2.00
C THR A 327 -11.98 6.48 2.48
N ILE A 328 -10.81 5.81 2.38
CA ILE A 328 -10.61 4.46 2.90
C ILE A 328 -10.87 4.41 4.41
N PHE A 329 -10.30 5.33 5.19
CA PHE A 329 -10.49 5.34 6.64
C PHE A 329 -11.93 5.67 7.04
N MET A 330 -12.61 6.59 6.36
CA MET A 330 -14.04 6.85 6.60
C MET A 330 -14.91 5.63 6.28
N HIS A 331 -14.62 4.92 5.19
CA HIS A 331 -15.32 3.68 4.84
C HIS A 331 -15.11 2.59 5.90
N ALA A 332 -13.88 2.46 6.39
CA ALA A 332 -13.53 1.55 7.48
C ALA A 332 -14.34 1.82 8.75
N MET A 333 -14.52 3.10 9.12
CA MET A 333 -15.34 3.51 10.26
C MET A 333 -16.81 3.14 10.09
N ARG A 334 -17.40 3.39 8.91
CA ARG A 334 -18.81 3.06 8.65
C ARG A 334 -19.11 1.57 8.78
N ILE A 335 -18.21 0.71 8.26
CA ILE A 335 -18.35 -0.75 8.43
C ILE A 335 -18.35 -1.14 9.91
N ALA A 336 -17.56 -0.46 10.74
CA ALA A 336 -17.53 -0.69 12.18
C ALA A 336 -18.87 -0.31 12.82
N GLU A 337 -19.39 0.88 12.50
CA GLU A 337 -20.66 1.38 13.02
C GLU A 337 -21.85 0.48 12.63
N ASP A 338 -21.86 -0.04 11.40
CA ASP A 338 -22.92 -0.94 10.92
C ASP A 338 -22.85 -2.30 11.63
N ALA A 339 -21.64 -2.83 11.90
CA ALA A 339 -21.47 -4.08 12.62
C ALA A 339 -21.91 -4.00 14.10
N GLU A 340 -21.88 -2.81 14.72
CA GLU A 340 -22.41 -2.60 16.08
C GLU A 340 -23.95 -2.51 16.12
N ARG A 341 -24.60 -2.22 14.98
CA ARG A 341 -26.06 -2.07 14.88
C ARG A 341 -26.80 -3.39 14.59
N THR A 342 -26.08 -4.41 14.12
CA THR A 342 -26.59 -5.76 13.78
C THR A 342 -26.25 -6.78 14.83
#